data_AF-A0A2H1FDJ1-F1
#
_entry.id   AF-A0A2H1FDJ1-F1
#
_cell.length_a   1.000
_cell.length_b   1.000
_cell.length_c   1.000
_cell.angle_alpha   90.00
_cell.angle_beta   90.00
_cell.angle_gamma   90.00
#
_symmetry.space_group_name_H-M   'P 1'
#
loop_
_entity.id
_entity.type
_entity.pdbx_description
1 polymer ?
#
loop_
_entity_poly.entity_id
_entity_poly.type
_entity_poly.pdbx_seq_one_letter_code
_entity_poly.pdbx_strand_id
1 'polypeptide(L)'
;MNNISNGYPFDDIWGKMRVPDLEPLSKEDGYRWGLSNLEYVKRELIKLEERALARHDVELLHDIVSSKLRAIEAEEELRKKLADLQK
;
A
#
# COMPACT_ATOMS: atom_id res chain seq x y z
N MET A 1 -52.01 11.67 -5.15
CA MET A 1 -50.88 11.23 -5.99
C MET A 1 -49.73 10.91 -5.05
N ASN A 2 -49.46 9.62 -4.83
CA ASN A 2 -48.39 9.18 -3.94
C ASN A 2 -47.06 9.34 -4.67
N ASN A 3 -46.28 10.34 -4.27
CA ASN A 3 -44.91 10.52 -4.72
C ASN A 3 -44.04 9.48 -4.00
N ILE A 4 -43.98 8.27 -4.56
CA ILE A 4 -43.00 7.28 -4.13
C ILE A 4 -41.67 7.77 -4.66
N SER A 5 -40.91 8.44 -3.79
CA SER A 5 -39.49 8.71 -4.01
C SER A 5 -38.81 7.38 -4.35
N ASN A 6 -38.43 7.20 -5.61
CA ASN A 6 -37.53 6.14 -6.06
C ASN A 6 -36.10 6.45 -5.56
N GLY A 7 -35.94 6.61 -4.25
CA GLY A 7 -34.62 6.62 -3.63
C GLY A 7 -33.96 5.29 -3.95
N TYR A 8 -32.73 5.35 -4.47
CA TYR A 8 -31.96 4.14 -4.70
C TYR A 8 -31.88 3.39 -3.36
N PRO A 9 -32.03 2.05 -3.34
CA PRO A 9 -31.98 1.26 -2.10
C PRO A 9 -30.66 1.40 -1.33
N PHE A 10 -29.68 2.08 -1.92
CA PHE A 10 -28.38 2.42 -1.35
C PHE A 10 -28.27 3.85 -0.82
N ASP A 11 -29.21 4.77 -1.12
CA ASP A 11 -29.18 6.15 -0.61
C ASP A 11 -29.21 6.15 0.93
N ASP A 12 -29.99 5.23 1.49
CA ASP A 12 -30.10 4.99 2.92
C ASP A 12 -28.85 4.29 3.50
N ILE A 13 -28.11 3.53 2.68
CA ILE A 13 -26.87 2.85 3.08
C ILE A 13 -25.72 3.86 3.15
N TRP A 14 -25.60 4.74 2.15
CA TRP A 14 -24.61 5.81 2.14
C TRP A 14 -24.89 6.87 3.22
N GLY A 15 -26.16 7.19 3.48
CA GLY A 15 -26.56 8.09 4.57
C GLY A 15 -26.34 7.52 5.99
N LYS A 16 -26.37 6.18 6.13
CA LYS A 16 -26.06 5.46 7.39
C LYS A 16 -24.57 5.15 7.55
N MET A 17 -23.81 5.11 6.46
CA MET A 17 -22.35 5.25 6.49
C MET A 17 -21.98 6.69 6.80
N ARG A 18 -22.31 7.15 8.02
CA ARG A 18 -21.44 8.12 8.67
C ARG A 18 -20.07 7.45 8.68
N VAL A 19 -19.20 7.88 7.78
CA VAL A 19 -17.76 7.65 7.92
C VAL A 19 -17.49 8.09 9.35
N PRO A 20 -17.24 7.18 10.30
CA PRO A 20 -16.81 7.60 11.62
C PRO A 20 -15.66 8.54 11.36
N ASP A 21 -15.56 9.68 12.04
CA ASP A 21 -14.37 10.53 11.96
C ASP A 21 -13.17 9.61 12.16
N LEU A 22 -12.56 9.18 11.05
CA LEU A 22 -11.49 8.20 11.09
C LEU A 22 -10.37 9.01 11.69
N GLU A 23 -10.04 8.74 12.96
CA GLU A 23 -8.90 9.38 13.59
C GLU A 23 -7.73 9.26 12.60
N PRO A 24 -7.03 10.37 12.32
CA PRO A 24 -5.91 10.31 11.40
C PRO A 24 -4.95 9.23 11.90
N LEU A 25 -4.72 8.21 11.06
CA LEU A 25 -3.78 7.12 11.34
C LEU A 25 -2.52 7.72 11.96
N SER A 26 -2.11 7.17 13.11
CA SER A 26 -0.91 7.68 13.77
C SER A 26 0.29 7.56 12.80
N LYS A 27 1.29 8.42 12.98
CA LYS A 27 2.53 8.31 12.17
C LYS A 27 3.14 6.92 12.29
N GLU A 28 3.04 6.29 13.46
CA GLU A 28 3.49 4.92 13.69
C GLU A 28 2.72 3.91 12.82
N ASP A 29 1.38 3.99 12.80
CA ASP A 29 0.55 3.12 11.96
C ASP A 29 0.84 3.31 10.47
N GLY A 30 1.07 4.55 10.05
CA GLY A 30 1.49 4.88 8.68
C GLY A 30 2.83 4.24 8.29
N TYR A 31 3.82 4.26 9.19
CA TYR A 31 5.12 3.63 8.93
C TYR A 31 5.03 2.10 8.96
N ARG A 32 4.23 1.51 9.87
CA ARG A 32 3.97 0.07 9.91
C ARG A 32 3.27 -0.41 8.64
N TRP A 33 2.29 0.34 8.15
CA TRP A 33 1.64 0.09 6.87
C TRP A 33 2.63 0.16 5.70
N GLY A 34 3.49 1.20 5.68
CA GLY A 34 4.54 1.34 4.67
C GLY A 34 5.49 0.15 4.63
N LEU A 35 5.90 -0.38 5.79
CA LEU A 35 6.73 -1.59 5.88
C LEU A 35 6.03 -2.83 5.32
N SER A 36 4.75 -3.04 5.67
CA SER A 36 3.97 -4.16 5.15
C SER A 36 3.83 -4.09 3.61
N ASN A 37 3.63 -2.89 3.08
CA ASN A 37 3.55 -2.69 1.63
C ASN A 37 4.91 -2.93 0.94
N LEU A 38 6.03 -2.50 1.55
CA LEU A 38 7.37 -2.79 1.03
C LEU A 38 7.67 -4.29 1.01
N GLU A 39 7.22 -5.04 2.02
CA GLU A 39 7.38 -6.50 2.03
C GLU A 39 6.64 -7.15 0.86
N TYR A 40 5.41 -6.70 0.58
CA TYR A 40 4.65 -7.15 -0.59
C TYR A 40 5.38 -6.84 -1.90
N VAL A 41 5.86 -5.60 -2.08
CA VAL A 41 6.60 -5.18 -3.28
C VAL A 41 7.86 -6.03 -3.49
N LYS A 42 8.62 -6.32 -2.42
CA LYS A 42 9.82 -7.17 -2.51
C LYS A 42 9.49 -8.59 -3.00
N ARG A 43 8.38 -9.18 -2.54
CA ARG A 43 7.93 -10.50 -3.00
C ARG A 43 7.55 -10.48 -4.49
N GLU A 44 6.86 -9.44 -4.95
CA GLU A 44 6.51 -9.31 -6.38
C GLU A 44 7.74 -9.05 -7.25
N LEU A 45 8.73 -8.29 -6.77
CA LEU A 45 10.00 -8.08 -7.48
C LEU A 45 10.79 -9.38 -7.66
N ILE A 46 10.74 -10.30 -6.69
CA ILE A 46 11.37 -11.64 -6.83
C ILE A 46 10.70 -12.43 -7.96
N LYS A 47 9.35 -12.46 -8.00
CA LYS A 47 8.62 -13.15 -9.07
C LYS A 47 8.90 -12.54 -10.45
N LEU A 48 9.03 -11.21 -10.51
CA LEU A 48 9.38 -10.51 -11.75
C LEU A 48 10.81 -10.84 -12.19
N GLU A 49 11.76 -10.95 -11.26
CA GLU A 49 13.13 -11.33 -11.54
C GLU A 49 13.22 -12.72 -12.16
N GLU A 50 12.53 -13.70 -11.59
CA GLU A 50 12.47 -15.07 -12.13
C GLU A 50 11.96 -15.08 -13.58
N ARG A 51 10.93 -14.28 -13.87
CA ARG A 51 10.38 -14.14 -15.23
C ARG A 51 11.34 -13.43 -16.18
N ALA A 52 12.04 -12.41 -15.71
CA ALA A 52 13.01 -11.67 -16.50
C ALA A 52 14.23 -12.53 -16.83
N LEU A 53 14.73 -13.30 -15.86
CA LEU A 53 15.80 -14.29 -16.05
C LEU A 53 15.40 -15.35 -17.08
N ALA A 54 14.19 -15.91 -16.97
CA ALA A 54 13.69 -16.90 -17.93
C ALA A 54 13.57 -16.38 -19.36
N ARG A 55 13.41 -15.07 -19.53
CA ARG A 55 13.31 -14.39 -20.83
C ARG A 55 14.62 -13.80 -21.31
N HIS A 56 15.69 -13.86 -20.52
CA HIS A 56 16.95 -13.16 -20.74
C HIS A 56 16.75 -11.64 -20.98
N ASP A 57 15.79 -11.05 -20.27
CA ASP A 57 15.44 -9.63 -20.40
C ASP A 57 16.34 -8.77 -19.50
N VAL A 58 17.46 -8.30 -20.06
CA VAL A 58 18.51 -7.58 -19.32
C VAL A 58 18.04 -6.20 -18.85
N GLU A 59 17.23 -5.50 -19.64
CA GLU A 59 16.70 -4.19 -19.26
C GLU A 59 15.75 -4.32 -18.07
N LEU A 60 14.84 -5.28 -18.12
CA LEU A 60 13.93 -5.55 -17.01
C LEU A 60 14.69 -5.97 -15.74
N LEU A 61 15.75 -6.77 -15.86
CA LEU A 61 16.59 -7.14 -14.72
C LEU A 61 17.25 -5.92 -14.07
N HIS A 62 17.77 -4.98 -14.87
CA HIS A 62 18.37 -3.75 -14.35
C HIS A 62 17.35 -2.91 -13.56
N ASP A 63 16.13 -2.77 -14.08
CA ASP A 63 15.06 -2.04 -13.42
C ASP A 63 14.59 -2.72 -12.13
N ILE A 64 14.53 -4.06 -12.12
CA ILE A 64 14.20 -4.84 -10.94
C ILE A 64 15.27 -4.67 -9.86
N VAL A 65 16.55 -4.76 -10.20
CA VAL A 65 17.66 -4.56 -9.25
C VAL A 65 17.60 -3.15 -8.65
N SER A 66 17.40 -2.14 -9.50
CA SER A 66 17.25 -0.74 -9.05
C SER A 66 16.05 -0.56 -8.11
N SER A 67 14.92 -1.21 -8.42
CA SER A 67 13.71 -1.17 -7.60
C SER A 67 13.90 -1.87 -6.25
N LYS A 68 14.61 -3.01 -6.23
CA LYS A 68 14.96 -3.72 -4.99
C LYS A 68 15.85 -2.87 -4.08
N LEU A 69 16.84 -2.18 -4.64
CA LEU A 69 17.71 -1.28 -3.88
C LEU A 69 16.90 -0.17 -3.20
N ARG A 70 16.04 0.53 -3.96
CA ARG A 70 15.16 1.57 -3.41
C ARG A 70 14.22 1.03 -2.33
N ALA A 71 13.72 -0.19 -2.49
CA ALA A 71 12.86 -0.83 -1.49
C ALA A 71 13.62 -1.18 -0.20
N ILE A 72 14.94 -1.41 -0.27
CA ILE A 72 15.79 -1.59 0.92
C ILE A 72 16.00 -0.24 1.62
N GLU A 73 16.40 0.79 0.87
CA GLU A 73 16.59 2.15 1.41
C GLU A 73 15.33 2.68 2.10
N ALA A 74 14.17 2.53 1.47
CA ALA A 74 12.89 2.93 2.04
C ALA A 74 12.53 2.13 3.31
N GLU A 75 12.87 0.84 3.36
CA GLU A 75 12.63 0.02 4.55
C GLU A 75 13.50 0.49 5.72
N GLU A 76 14.78 0.77 5.47
CA GLU A 76 15.69 1.29 6.49
C GLU A 76 15.23 2.63 7.04
N GLU A 77 14.77 3.54 6.17
CA GLU A 77 14.23 4.84 6.57
C GLU A 77 12.99 4.68 7.46
N LEU A 78 12.05 3.82 7.07
CA LEU A 78 10.83 3.58 7.86
C LEU A 78 11.14 2.91 9.20
N ARG A 79 12.05 1.93 9.23
CA ARG A 79 12.50 1.29 10.48
C ARG A 79 13.17 2.29 11.42
N LYS A 80 14.00 3.19 10.89
CA LYS A 80 14.62 4.27 11.67
C LYS A 80 13.57 5.21 12.26
N LYS A 81 12.61 5.65 11.43
CA LYS A 81 11.50 6.52 11.86
C LYS A 81 10.65 5.88 12.96
N LEU A 82 10.41 4.58 12.90
CA LEU A 82 9.72 3.84 13.96
C LEU A 82 10.55 3.75 15.23
N ALA A 83 11.84 3.45 15.13
CA ALA A 83 12.74 3.39 16.29
C ALA A 83 12.86 4.74 17.01
N ASP A 84 12.86 5.85 16.26
CA ASP A 84 12.91 7.20 16.84
C ASP A 84 11.59 7.60 17.53
N LEU A 85 10.45 7.00 17.17
CA LEU A 85 9.17 7.21 17.85
C LEU A 85 9.04 6.40 19.16
N GLN A 86 9.84 5.35 19.33
CA GLN A 86 9.80 4.44 20.48
C GLN A 86 10.81 4.80 21.59
N LYS A 87 11.61 5.86 21.40
CA LYS A 87 12.56 6.40 22.36
C LYS A 87 11.97 7.59 23.12
#